data_AF-M0N1P5-F1
#
_entry.id   AF-M0N1P5-F1
#
_cell.length_a   1.000
_cell.length_b   1.000
_cell.length_c   1.000
_cell.angle_alpha   90.00
_cell.angle_beta   90.00
_cell.angle_gamma   90.00
#
_symmetry.space_group_name_H-M   'P 1'
#
loop_
_entity.id
_entity.type
_entity.pdbx_description
1 polymer ?
#
loop_
_entity_poly.entity_id
_entity_poly.type
_entity_poly.pdbx_seq_one_letter_code
_entity_poly.pdbx_strand_id
1 'polypeptide(L)' 'MADEFPSSWRDPEYVGTVVGVLATGAVVFYAALTAGPPTPETVTFVLLAVFVPWALAREAARRWL' A
#
# COMPACT_ATOMS: atom_id res chain seq x y z
N MET A 1 22.32 -15.69 3.27
CA MET A 1 21.11 -16.26 3.88
C MET A 1 20.02 -16.06 2.85
N ALA A 2 19.30 -17.10 2.45
CA ALA A 2 18.11 -16.88 1.62
C ALA A 2 17.13 -16.10 2.49
N ASP A 3 16.71 -14.91 2.05
CA ASP A 3 15.62 -14.17 2.69
C ASP A 3 14.41 -15.09 2.65
N GLU A 4 14.11 -15.72 3.80
CA GLU A 4 13.03 -16.68 3.92
C GLU A 4 11.74 -15.91 3.70
N PHE A 5 11.03 -16.22 2.62
CA PHE A 5 9.79 -15.53 2.26
C PHE A 5 8.87 -15.56 3.49
N PRO A 6 8.36 -14.41 3.98
CA PRO A 6 7.61 -14.38 5.23
C PRO A 6 6.50 -15.43 5.22
N SER A 7 6.62 -16.42 6.10
CA SER A 7 5.72 -17.60 6.12
C SER A 7 4.38 -17.30 6.80
N SER A 8 4.21 -16.08 7.30
CA SER A 8 3.12 -15.68 8.16
C SER A 8 2.48 -14.40 7.65
N TRP A 9 1.16 -14.45 7.43
CA TRP A 9 0.29 -13.29 7.16
C TRP A 9 0.27 -12.24 8.28
N ARG A 10 1.00 -12.50 9.38
CA ARG A 10 1.15 -11.59 10.52
C ARG A 10 2.49 -10.85 10.52
N ASP A 11 3.40 -11.16 9.60
CA ASP A 11 4.66 -10.46 9.52
C ASP A 11 4.42 -9.01 9.05
N PRO A 12 4.79 -8.00 9.85
CA PRO A 12 4.59 -6.60 9.48
C PRO A 12 5.31 -6.19 8.19
N GLU A 13 6.46 -6.79 7.86
CA GLU A 13 7.18 -6.52 6.62
C GLU A 13 6.46 -7.11 5.40
N TYR A 14 5.89 -8.31 5.54
CA TYR A 14 5.07 -8.93 4.51
C TYR A 14 3.82 -8.11 4.21
N VAL A 15 3.07 -7.75 5.25
CA VAL A 15 1.85 -6.96 5.11
C VAL A 15 2.18 -5.58 4.54
N GLY A 16 3.26 -4.95 5.00
CA GLY A 16 3.74 -3.68 4.44
C GLY A 16 4.06 -3.77 2.95
N THR A 17 4.71 -4.85 2.53
CA THR A 17 5.04 -5.12 1.12
C THR A 17 3.77 -5.31 0.28
N VAL A 18 2.83 -6.15 0.72
CA VAL A 18 1.57 -6.40 0.01
C VAL A 18 0.77 -5.12 -0.14
N VAL A 19 0.64 -4.32 0.93
CA VAL A 19 -0.06 -3.04 0.86
C VAL A 19 0.65 -2.06 -0.08
N GLY A 20 1.98 -2.00 -0.04
CA GLY A 20 2.77 -1.18 -0.96
C GLY A 20 2.55 -1.56 -2.44
N VAL A 21 2.51 -2.86 -2.75
CA VAL A 21 2.24 -3.36 -4.11
C VAL A 21 0.83 -2.99 -4.56
N LEU A 22 -0.19 -3.24 -3.72
CA LEU A 22 -1.59 -2.91 -4.04
C LEU A 22 -1.78 -1.42 -4.27
N ALA A 23 -1.17 -0.60 -3.40
CA ALA A 23 -1.22 0.84 -3.49
C ALA A 23 -0.56 1.37 -4.77
N THR A 24 0.65 0.88 -5.09
CA THR A 24 1.34 1.21 -6.35
C THR A 24 0.51 0.83 -7.57
N GLY A 25 -0.06 -0.39 -7.56
CA GLY A 25 -0.93 -0.87 -8.62
C GLY A 25 -2.17 0.02 -8.81
N ALA A 26 -2.79 0.49 -7.73
CA ALA A 26 -3.93 1.40 -7.78
C ALA A 26 -3.57 2.75 -8.41
N VAL A 27 -2.40 3.31 -8.10
CA VAL A 27 -1.92 4.57 -8.70
C VAL A 27 -1.71 4.41 -10.20
N VAL A 28 -1.00 3.36 -10.61
CA VAL A 28 -0.69 3.07 -12.02
C VAL A 28 -1.99 2.82 -12.80
N PHE A 29 -2.92 2.06 -12.23
CA PHE A 29 -4.22 1.79 -12.84
C PHE A 29 -5.04 3.06 -13.03
N TYR A 30 -5.10 3.93 -12.02
CA TYR A 30 -5.76 5.22 -12.14
C TYR A 30 -5.14 6.08 -13.24
N ALA A 31 -3.81 6.23 -13.23
CA ALA A 31 -3.08 7.02 -14.21
C ALA A 31 -3.28 6.52 -15.65
N ALA A 32 -3.44 5.20 -15.85
CA ALA A 32 -3.70 4.60 -17.15
C ALA A 32 -5.12 4.88 -17.68
N LEU A 33 -6.10 5.13 -16.79
CA LEU A 33 -7.50 5.36 -17.16
C LEU A 33 -7.86 6.84 -17.32
N THR A 34 -7.05 7.75 -16.81
CA THR A 34 -7.35 9.20 -16.82
C THR A 34 -6.55 9.95 -17.87
N ALA A 35 -7.22 10.75 -18.69
CA ALA A 35 -6.57 11.65 -19.65
C ALA A 35 -6.20 12.99 -18.98
N GLY A 36 -4.92 13.35 -19.00
CA GLY A 36 -4.39 14.64 -18.50
C GLY A 36 -3.57 14.52 -17.20
N PRO A 37 -2.85 15.59 -16.83
CA PRO A 37 -2.03 15.61 -15.61
C PRO A 37 -2.93 15.47 -14.35
N PRO A 38 -2.45 14.76 -13.31
CA PRO A 38 -3.25 14.51 -12.12
C PRO A 38 -3.55 15.81 -11.37
N THR A 39 -4.81 15.98 -10.98
CA THR A 39 -5.23 17.13 -10.17
C THR A 39 -4.70 16.99 -8.73
N PRO A 40 -4.60 18.09 -7.96
CA PRO A 40 -4.26 18.00 -6.54
C PRO A 40 -5.21 17.09 -5.74
N GLU A 41 -6.50 17.06 -6.09
CA GLU A 41 -7.48 16.13 -5.52
C GLU A 41 -7.15 14.67 -5.82
N THR A 42 -6.82 14.38 -7.08
CA THR A 42 -6.35 13.05 -7.51
C THR A 42 -5.14 12.60 -6.70
N VAL A 43 -4.13 13.46 -6.58
CA VAL A 43 -2.90 13.16 -5.83
C VAL A 43 -3.23 12.90 -4.36
N THR A 44 -4.08 13.74 -3.76
CA THR A 44 -4.51 13.60 -2.36
C THR A 44 -5.27 12.29 -2.14
N PHE A 45 -6.20 11.95 -3.02
CA PHE A 45 -6.96 10.70 -2.95
C PHE A 45 -6.06 9.49 -3.05
N VAL A 46 -5.11 9.50 -3.99
CA VAL A 46 -4.11 8.44 -4.16
C VAL A 46 -3.27 8.28 -2.90
N LEU A 47 -2.72 9.38 -2.36
CA LEU A 47 -1.93 9.35 -1.14
C LEU A 47 -2.75 8.77 0.03
N LEU A 48 -4.00 9.18 0.20
CA LEU A 48 -4.87 8.62 1.24
C LEU A 48 -5.16 7.13 1.02
N ALA A 49 -5.44 6.72 -0.22
CA ALA A 49 -5.69 5.32 -0.57
C ALA A 49 -4.45 4.42 -0.34
N VAL A 50 -3.24 4.98 -0.38
CA VAL A 50 -1.98 4.27 -0.06
C VAL A 50 -1.70 4.29 1.45
N PHE A 51 -1.66 5.48 2.04
CA PHE A 51 -1.16 5.68 3.40
C PHE A 51 -2.15 5.23 4.46
N VAL A 52 -3.46 5.30 4.22
CA VAL A 52 -4.47 4.86 5.19
C VAL A 52 -4.40 3.33 5.39
N PRO A 53 -4.46 2.48 4.34
CA PRO A 53 -4.29 1.04 4.51
C PRO A 53 -2.93 0.66 5.10
N TRP A 54 -1.87 1.35 4.69
CA TRP A 54 -0.52 1.10 5.24
C TRP A 54 -0.44 1.42 6.73
N ALA A 55 -0.97 2.57 7.15
CA ALA A 55 -1.01 2.95 8.56
C ALA A 55 -1.88 2.01 9.39
N LEU A 56 -3.05 1.61 8.86
CA LEU A 56 -3.93 0.63 9.51
C LEU A 56 -3.25 -0.73 9.64
N ALA A 57 -2.61 -1.23 8.60
CA ALA A 57 -1.87 -2.49 8.63
C ALA A 57 -0.70 -2.44 9.63
N ARG A 58 0.09 -1.37 9.59
CA ARG A 58 1.20 -1.15 10.52
C ARG A 58 0.71 -1.09 11.96
N GLU A 59 -0.38 -0.41 12.23
CA GLU A 59 -0.91 -0.26 13.58
C GLU A 59 -1.62 -1.54 14.07
N ALA A 60 -2.33 -2.23 13.19
CA ALA A 60 -2.91 -3.53 13.48
C ALA A 60 -1.81 -4.55 13.82
N ALA A 61 -0.73 -4.58 13.04
CA ALA A 61 0.43 -5.40 13.32
C ALA A 61 1.08 -5.04 14.66
N ARG A 62 1.27 -3.74 14.97
CA ARG A 62 1.85 -3.35 16.26
C ARG A 62 0.99 -3.68 17.48
N ARG A 63 -0.34 -3.71 17.35
CA ARG A 63 -1.25 -3.84 18.49
C ARG A 63 -1.75 -5.25 18.74
N TRP A 64 -1.88 -6.06 17.69
CA TRP A 64 -2.60 -7.33 17.75
C TRP A 64 -1.79 -8.52 17.24
N LEU A 65 -0.59 -8.28 16.70
CA LEU A 65 0.32 -9.30 16.16
C LEU A 65 1.65 -9.23 16.90
#